data_AF-A0A1I6TG86-F1
#
_entry.id   AF-A0A1I6TG86-F1
#
_cell.length_a   1.000
_cell.length_b   1.000
_cell.length_c   1.000
_cell.angle_alpha   90.00
_cell.angle_beta   90.00
_cell.angle_gamma   90.00
#
_symmetry.space_group_name_H-M   'P 1'
#
loop_
_entity.id
_entity.type
_entity.pdbx_description
1 polymer ?
#
loop_
_entity_poly.entity_id
_entity_poly.type
_entity_poly.pdbx_seq_one_letter_code
_entity_poly.pdbx_strand_id
1 'polypeptide(L)'
;MLNKSKLYSRRKMIFNVTIPVLFSFEMLLSFSVVFFLLNTSTANPLYNNFVYSLFSAVLCPIILHAAYTVLYIMCGRYFTRSVKDNEWNYIKSKNLIHYTNHLSGDVVKENKVTGIIQLHGNSSFRSNYSMKRGESGDKFVWFHLCDERNENEPYFPSFKNAHLLENGPRTYKVIIPASELQRENVYIRPWDKAIVVKGNYEGRASIETSFNWFDDRKYYRHCIVPINAFFLMFYVSYRQLTGAAKDKKLKLNAAVD
;
A
#
# COMPACT_ATOMS: atom_id res chain seq x y z
N MET A 1 22.62 4.70 25.50
CA MET A 1 22.70 3.88 24.26
C MET A 1 21.49 4.19 23.37
N LEU A 2 21.69 4.81 22.20
CA LEU A 2 20.62 5.02 21.24
C LEU A 2 20.18 3.66 20.66
N ASN A 3 18.89 3.35 20.78
CA ASN A 3 18.30 2.10 20.30
C ASN A 3 18.64 1.91 18.81
N LYS A 4 19.45 0.89 18.48
CA LYS A 4 19.93 0.63 17.11
C LYS A 4 18.77 0.55 16.10
N SER A 5 17.57 0.12 16.53
CA SER A 5 16.37 0.10 15.70
C SER A 5 15.88 1.49 15.27
N LYS A 6 15.95 2.50 16.14
CA LYS A 6 15.54 3.89 15.82
C LYS A 6 16.50 4.58 14.86
N LEU A 7 17.80 4.34 15.00
CA LEU A 7 18.80 4.88 14.08
C LEU A 7 18.69 4.25 12.67
N TYR A 8 18.34 2.96 12.62
CA TYR A 8 18.16 2.21 11.38
C TYR A 8 16.85 2.58 10.66
N SER A 9 15.75 2.74 11.40
CA SER A 9 14.45 3.22 10.89
C SER A 9 14.56 4.59 10.21
N ARG A 10 15.32 5.53 10.80
CA ARG A 10 15.56 6.85 10.18
C ARG A 10 16.32 6.73 8.86
N ARG A 11 17.38 5.89 8.79
CA ARG A 11 18.14 5.67 7.56
C ARG A 11 17.29 5.02 6.46
N LYS A 12 16.35 4.14 6.83
CA LYS A 12 15.45 3.42 5.90
C LYS A 12 14.35 4.32 5.33
N MET A 13 13.78 5.20 6.16
CA MET A 13 12.83 6.24 5.71
C MET A 13 13.52 7.24 4.78
N ILE A 14 14.75 7.65 5.11
CA ILE A 14 15.59 8.46 4.22
C ILE A 14 15.78 7.69 2.91
N PHE A 15 16.27 6.45 2.90
CA PHE A 15 16.52 5.77 1.62
C PHE A 15 15.26 5.60 0.73
N ASN A 16 14.12 5.19 1.30
CA ASN A 16 12.91 4.90 0.51
C ASN A 16 12.09 6.13 0.10
N VAL A 17 12.22 7.25 0.82
CA VAL A 17 11.56 8.52 0.44
C VAL A 17 12.54 9.44 -0.28
N THR A 18 13.76 9.54 0.23
CA THR A 18 14.81 10.39 -0.32
C THR A 18 15.29 9.88 -1.68
N ILE A 19 15.34 8.57 -2.00
CA ILE A 19 15.72 8.17 -3.37
C ILE A 19 14.68 8.56 -4.43
N PRO A 20 13.38 8.27 -4.28
CA PRO A 20 12.38 8.73 -5.25
C PRO A 20 12.30 10.26 -5.32
N VAL A 21 12.47 10.95 -4.19
CA VAL A 21 12.50 12.43 -4.14
C VAL A 21 13.76 12.97 -4.78
N LEU A 22 14.94 12.41 -4.51
CA LEU A 22 16.20 12.80 -5.14
C LEU A 22 16.18 12.49 -6.62
N PHE A 23 15.63 11.36 -7.05
CA PHE A 23 15.45 11.04 -8.46
C PHE A 23 14.49 12.03 -9.13
N SER A 24 13.40 12.42 -8.47
CA SER A 24 12.49 13.47 -8.96
C SER A 24 13.17 14.84 -9.00
N PHE A 25 14.02 15.14 -8.02
CA PHE A 25 14.78 16.38 -7.94
C PHE A 25 15.88 16.43 -9.01
N GLU A 26 16.56 15.30 -9.26
CA GLU A 26 17.57 15.11 -10.29
C GLU A 26 16.94 15.19 -11.69
N MET A 27 15.76 14.62 -11.87
CA MET A 27 14.93 14.79 -13.08
C MET A 27 14.55 16.26 -13.30
N LEU A 28 14.10 16.96 -12.26
CA LEU A 28 13.79 18.40 -12.32
C LEU A 28 15.04 19.25 -12.58
N LEU A 29 16.17 18.92 -11.96
CA LEU A 29 17.45 19.62 -12.16
C LEU A 29 17.94 19.41 -13.59
N SER A 30 17.85 18.18 -14.09
CA SER A 30 18.17 17.83 -15.48
C SER A 30 17.27 18.59 -16.44
N PHE A 31 15.99 18.73 -16.12
CA PHE A 31 15.02 19.54 -16.86
C PHE A 31 15.39 21.02 -16.88
N SER A 32 15.78 21.60 -15.74
CA SER A 32 16.22 22.99 -15.62
C SER A 32 17.53 23.26 -16.38
N VAL A 33 18.49 22.33 -16.34
CA VAL A 33 19.76 22.44 -17.07
C VAL A 33 19.52 22.34 -18.58
N VAL A 34 18.71 21.38 -19.03
CA VAL A 34 18.31 21.24 -20.44
C VAL A 34 17.59 22.51 -20.93
N PHE A 35 16.64 23.04 -20.16
CA PHE A 35 15.93 24.26 -20.49
C PHE A 35 16.85 25.49 -20.54
N PHE A 36 17.76 25.62 -19.59
CA PHE A 36 18.77 26.69 -19.59
C PHE A 36 19.65 26.62 -20.83
N LEU A 37 20.14 25.41 -21.18
CA LEU A 37 20.98 25.18 -22.36
C LEU A 37 20.25 25.46 -23.69
N LEU A 38 18.97 25.11 -23.79
CA LEU A 38 18.10 25.47 -24.93
C LEU A 38 17.94 26.99 -25.09
N ASN A 39 17.88 27.74 -23.97
CA ASN A 39 17.73 29.19 -24.00
C ASN A 39 19.06 29.93 -24.25
N THR A 40 20.21 29.31 -23.97
CA THR A 40 21.53 29.93 -24.17
C THR A 40 22.22 29.55 -25.48
N SER A 41 21.79 28.49 -26.17
CA SER A 41 22.39 28.02 -27.42
C SER A 41 21.52 28.34 -28.63
N THR A 42 21.59 29.57 -29.12
CA THR A 42 20.88 29.99 -30.35
C THR A 42 21.64 29.67 -31.65
N ALA A 43 22.85 29.11 -31.59
CA ALA A 43 23.76 29.11 -32.74
C ALA A 43 24.06 27.75 -33.40
N ASN A 44 23.73 26.59 -32.78
CA ASN A 44 24.06 25.27 -33.36
C ASN A 44 22.82 24.36 -33.49
N PRO A 45 22.33 24.09 -34.71
CA PRO A 45 21.14 23.26 -34.92
C PRO A 45 21.33 21.79 -34.52
N LEU A 46 22.56 21.25 -34.59
CA LEU A 46 22.85 19.87 -34.13
C LEU A 46 22.74 19.76 -32.61
N TYR A 47 23.17 20.79 -31.89
CA TYR A 47 23.03 20.87 -30.44
C TYR A 47 21.55 20.92 -30.02
N ASN A 48 20.77 21.78 -30.67
CA ASN A 48 19.34 21.90 -30.38
C ASN A 48 18.60 20.58 -30.64
N ASN A 49 18.88 19.89 -31.75
CA ASN A 49 18.31 18.58 -32.04
C ASN A 49 18.68 17.51 -30.99
N PHE A 50 19.93 17.49 -30.53
CA PHE A 50 20.36 16.60 -29.45
C PHE A 50 19.60 16.89 -28.15
N VAL A 51 19.48 18.16 -27.77
CA VAL A 51 18.80 18.55 -26.54
C VAL A 51 17.29 18.27 -26.60
N TYR A 52 16.62 18.51 -27.73
CA TYR A 52 15.21 18.11 -27.92
C TYR A 52 15.01 16.60 -27.89
N SER A 53 15.96 15.83 -28.42
CA SER A 53 15.91 14.37 -28.40
C SER A 53 16.06 13.84 -26.97
N LEU A 54 17.00 14.39 -26.21
CA LEU A 54 17.19 14.05 -24.79
C LEU A 54 15.97 14.44 -23.95
N PHE A 55 15.41 15.63 -24.19
CA PHE A 55 14.19 16.10 -23.55
C PHE A 55 13.00 15.17 -23.81
N SER A 56 12.77 14.82 -25.09
CA SER A 56 11.71 13.89 -25.48
C SER A 56 11.94 12.50 -24.88
N ALA A 57 13.17 12.01 -24.86
CA ALA A 57 13.52 10.72 -24.27
C ALA A 57 13.23 10.64 -22.77
N VAL A 58 13.28 11.75 -22.04
CA VAL A 58 12.95 11.83 -20.61
C VAL A 58 11.45 12.10 -20.39
N LEU A 59 10.87 13.06 -21.11
CA LEU A 59 9.49 13.50 -20.90
C LEU A 59 8.45 12.51 -21.44
N CYS A 60 8.69 11.88 -22.59
CA CYS A 60 7.74 10.93 -23.17
C CYS A 60 7.44 9.74 -22.23
N PRO A 61 8.44 9.06 -21.62
CA PRO A 61 8.17 8.03 -20.63
C PRO A 61 7.34 8.54 -19.43
N ILE A 62 7.65 9.72 -18.89
CA ILE A 62 6.88 10.32 -17.77
C ILE A 62 5.41 10.48 -18.16
N ILE A 63 5.13 11.08 -19.32
CA ILE A 63 3.77 11.31 -19.81
C ILE A 63 3.05 9.98 -20.04
N LEU A 64 3.71 9.01 -20.70
CA LEU A 64 3.14 7.68 -20.94
C LEU A 64 2.81 6.95 -19.64
N HIS A 65 3.68 7.06 -18.63
CA HIS A 65 3.46 6.45 -17.31
C HIS A 65 2.34 7.15 -16.51
N ALA A 66 2.25 8.48 -16.59
CA ALA A 66 1.15 9.24 -16.01
C ALA A 66 -0.18 8.86 -16.66
N ALA A 67 -0.23 8.81 -18.00
CA ALA A 67 -1.38 8.38 -18.77
C ALA A 67 -1.77 6.93 -18.44
N TYR A 68 -0.80 6.02 -18.36
CA TYR A 68 -1.04 4.64 -17.93
C TYR A 68 -1.67 4.58 -16.53
N THR A 69 -1.18 5.38 -15.58
CA THR A 69 -1.75 5.42 -14.22
C THR A 69 -3.17 5.95 -14.22
N VAL A 70 -3.46 7.01 -14.99
CA VAL A 70 -4.82 7.53 -15.16
C VAL A 70 -5.73 6.47 -15.76
N LEU A 71 -5.31 5.80 -16.83
CA LEU A 71 -6.06 4.68 -17.43
C LEU A 71 -6.26 3.53 -16.44
N TYR A 72 -5.25 3.18 -15.64
CA TYR A 72 -5.33 2.15 -14.62
C TYR A 72 -6.41 2.47 -13.57
N ILE A 73 -6.52 3.74 -13.16
CA ILE A 73 -7.55 4.23 -12.25
C ILE A 73 -8.92 4.23 -12.94
N MET A 74 -9.02 4.76 -14.16
CA MET A 74 -10.27 4.84 -14.93
C MET A 74 -10.86 3.47 -15.24
N CYS A 75 -10.02 2.48 -15.56
CA CYS A 75 -10.44 1.09 -15.74
C CYS A 75 -10.77 0.35 -14.43
N GLY A 76 -10.77 1.05 -13.28
CA GLY A 76 -11.12 0.47 -11.99
C GLY A 76 -10.09 -0.50 -11.42
N ARG A 77 -8.89 -0.61 -12.01
CA ARG A 77 -7.86 -1.56 -11.56
C ARG A 77 -7.17 -1.11 -10.28
N TYR A 78 -7.32 0.16 -9.90
CA TYR A 78 -6.90 0.68 -8.61
C TYR A 78 -7.87 0.31 -7.48
N PHE A 79 -9.18 0.40 -7.76
CA PHE A 79 -10.19 0.28 -6.73
C PHE A 79 -10.41 -1.18 -6.33
N THR A 80 -10.69 -1.35 -5.05
CA THR A 80 -11.14 -2.61 -4.47
C THR A 80 -12.45 -3.04 -5.16
N ARG A 81 -12.59 -4.33 -5.44
CA ARG A 81 -13.76 -4.88 -6.13
C ARG A 81 -14.17 -6.21 -5.53
N SER A 82 -15.43 -6.60 -5.76
CA SER A 82 -15.92 -7.92 -5.37
C SER A 82 -15.11 -9.03 -6.03
N VAL A 83 -15.00 -10.14 -5.32
CA VAL A 83 -14.27 -11.34 -5.75
C VAL A 83 -15.11 -12.12 -6.78
N LYS A 84 -14.47 -12.55 -7.89
CA LYS A 84 -15.10 -13.40 -8.90
C LYS A 84 -15.26 -14.84 -8.40
N ASP A 85 -16.14 -15.64 -9.00
CA ASP A 85 -16.39 -17.02 -8.54
C ASP A 85 -15.12 -17.88 -8.48
N ASN A 86 -14.28 -17.79 -9.52
CA ASN A 86 -13.02 -18.53 -9.59
C ASN A 86 -12.00 -18.06 -8.53
N GLU A 87 -11.91 -16.74 -8.32
CA GLU A 87 -11.06 -16.16 -7.27
C GLU A 87 -11.55 -16.57 -5.88
N TRP A 88 -12.86 -16.63 -5.66
CA TRP A 88 -13.45 -17.04 -4.40
C TRP A 88 -13.17 -18.50 -4.09
N ASN A 89 -13.30 -19.39 -5.08
CA ASN A 89 -12.97 -20.81 -4.90
C ASN A 89 -11.51 -21.03 -4.52
N TYR A 90 -10.61 -20.16 -4.98
CA TYR A 90 -9.21 -20.17 -4.57
C TYR A 90 -9.00 -19.55 -3.17
N ILE A 91 -9.64 -18.42 -2.87
CA ILE A 91 -9.48 -17.73 -1.59
C ILE A 91 -10.05 -18.55 -0.44
N LYS A 92 -11.25 -19.15 -0.60
CA LYS A 92 -11.96 -19.87 0.47
C LYS A 92 -11.20 -21.07 1.03
N SER A 93 -10.24 -21.62 0.29
CA SER A 93 -9.40 -22.76 0.70
C SER A 93 -8.09 -22.34 1.35
N LYS A 94 -7.90 -21.04 1.61
CA LYS A 94 -6.66 -20.47 2.14
C LYS A 94 -6.87 -19.80 3.49
N ASN A 95 -5.77 -19.60 4.20
CA ASN A 95 -5.72 -18.73 5.35
C ASN A 95 -5.51 -17.27 4.93
N LEU A 96 -6.02 -16.37 5.74
CA LEU A 96 -5.86 -14.93 5.62
C LEU A 96 -5.11 -14.40 6.84
N ILE A 97 -4.17 -13.49 6.61
CA ILE A 97 -3.22 -13.00 7.61
C ILE A 97 -3.38 -11.50 7.79
N HIS A 98 -3.61 -11.06 9.02
CA HIS A 98 -3.71 -9.65 9.40
C HIS A 98 -2.63 -9.30 10.43
N TYR A 99 -1.81 -8.30 10.13
CA TYR A 99 -0.79 -7.78 11.04
C TYR A 99 -1.29 -6.53 11.76
N THR A 100 -1.21 -6.51 13.09
CA THR A 100 -1.73 -5.38 13.89
C THR A 100 -1.00 -5.16 15.20
N ASN A 101 -1.07 -3.91 15.69
CA ASN A 101 -0.61 -3.51 17.04
C ASN A 101 -1.78 -3.26 17.99
N HIS A 102 -3.02 -3.41 17.52
CA HIS A 102 -4.20 -2.83 18.15
C HIS A 102 -5.14 -3.87 18.79
N LEU A 103 -4.62 -5.04 19.15
CA LEU A 103 -5.38 -6.00 19.97
C LEU A 103 -5.22 -5.67 21.45
N SER A 104 -6.33 -5.61 22.18
CA SER A 104 -6.30 -5.51 23.64
C SER A 104 -5.84 -6.82 24.25
N GLY A 105 -5.30 -6.76 25.48
CA GLY A 105 -4.88 -7.96 26.20
C GLY A 105 -6.04 -8.93 26.46
N ASP A 106 -7.25 -8.41 26.62
CA ASP A 106 -8.45 -9.21 26.86
C ASP A 106 -8.87 -10.00 25.61
N VAL A 107 -8.83 -9.38 24.43
CA VAL A 107 -9.09 -10.08 23.15
C VAL A 107 -8.09 -11.22 22.94
N VAL A 108 -6.81 -11.00 23.28
CA VAL A 108 -5.78 -12.05 23.16
C VAL A 108 -6.01 -13.18 24.17
N LYS A 109 -6.43 -12.88 25.41
CA LYS A 109 -6.75 -13.90 26.42
C LYS A 109 -7.98 -14.69 26.02
N GLU A 110 -9.03 -14.02 25.57
CA GLU A 110 -10.26 -14.66 25.12
C GLU A 110 -9.99 -15.61 23.95
N ASN A 111 -9.23 -15.17 22.94
CA ASN A 111 -8.84 -16.03 21.82
C ASN A 111 -8.08 -17.29 22.26
N LYS A 112 -7.22 -17.21 23.27
CA LYS A 112 -6.51 -18.39 23.79
C LYS A 112 -7.46 -19.42 24.43
N VAL A 113 -8.61 -18.98 24.92
CA VAL A 113 -9.61 -19.84 25.56
C VAL A 113 -10.62 -20.36 24.54
N THR A 114 -11.13 -19.49 23.66
CA THR A 114 -12.27 -19.80 22.77
C THR A 114 -11.85 -20.14 21.34
N GLY A 115 -10.64 -19.75 20.93
CA GLY A 115 -10.20 -19.78 19.53
C GLY A 115 -10.87 -18.72 18.65
N ILE A 116 -11.70 -17.85 19.21
CA ILE A 116 -12.45 -16.82 18.49
C ILE A 116 -11.76 -15.47 18.65
N ILE A 117 -11.83 -14.61 17.64
CA ILE A 117 -11.37 -13.22 17.72
C ILE A 117 -12.45 -12.29 17.19
N GLN A 118 -12.48 -11.07 17.72
CA GLN A 118 -13.20 -9.96 17.13
C GLN A 118 -12.21 -8.92 16.60
N LEU A 119 -12.19 -8.72 15.28
CA LEU A 119 -11.42 -7.67 14.61
C LEU A 119 -12.35 -6.55 14.20
N HIS A 120 -12.11 -5.34 14.72
CA HIS A 120 -12.87 -4.17 14.34
C HIS A 120 -12.39 -3.61 13.00
N GLY A 121 -13.34 -3.45 12.08
CA GLY A 121 -13.08 -2.82 10.79
C GLY A 121 -12.78 -1.33 10.93
N ASN A 122 -11.86 -0.82 10.11
CA ASN A 122 -11.48 0.58 10.08
C ASN A 122 -12.40 1.36 9.14
N SER A 123 -13.04 2.42 9.64
CA SER A 123 -13.92 3.32 8.88
C SER A 123 -13.23 4.61 8.40
N SER A 124 -11.93 4.75 8.62
CA SER A 124 -11.16 5.93 8.22
C SER A 124 -11.12 6.07 6.70
N PHE A 125 -11.58 7.21 6.19
CA PHE A 125 -11.47 7.56 4.77
C PHE A 125 -10.02 7.59 4.29
N ARG A 126 -9.08 7.97 5.18
CA ARG A 126 -7.65 7.89 4.90
C ARG A 126 -7.19 6.45 4.70
N SER A 127 -7.61 5.55 5.59
CA SER A 127 -7.15 4.15 5.55
C SER A 127 -7.78 3.39 4.38
N ASN A 128 -9.03 3.71 4.04
CA ASN A 128 -9.79 3.10 2.94
C ASN A 128 -9.52 3.76 1.57
N TYR A 129 -8.28 4.22 1.33
CA TYR A 129 -7.91 5.00 0.13
C TYR A 129 -8.10 4.24 -1.20
N SER A 130 -8.13 2.91 -1.17
CA SER A 130 -8.39 2.04 -2.33
C SER A 130 -9.87 1.72 -2.55
N MET A 131 -10.78 2.28 -1.75
CA MET A 131 -12.23 2.14 -1.95
C MET A 131 -12.76 3.20 -2.92
N LYS A 132 -13.92 2.92 -3.53
CA LYS A 132 -14.62 3.95 -4.32
C LYS A 132 -15.10 5.07 -3.39
N ARG A 133 -15.32 6.28 -3.93
CA ARG A 133 -15.61 7.50 -3.15
C ARG A 133 -16.83 7.36 -2.21
N GLY A 134 -17.82 6.55 -2.59
CA GLY A 134 -19.01 6.28 -1.77
C GLY A 134 -18.82 5.24 -0.68
N GLU A 135 -17.85 4.33 -0.82
CA GLU A 135 -17.64 3.18 0.07
C GLU A 135 -16.53 3.44 1.09
N SER A 136 -15.73 4.49 0.90
CA SER A 136 -14.53 4.74 1.73
C SER A 136 -14.83 4.99 3.22
N GLY A 137 -16.08 5.30 3.58
CA GLY A 137 -16.51 5.49 4.97
C GLY A 137 -17.01 4.22 5.66
N ASP A 138 -17.19 3.12 4.91
CA ASP A 138 -17.60 1.85 5.47
C ASP A 138 -16.45 1.24 6.29
N LYS A 139 -16.77 0.29 7.17
CA LYS A 139 -15.78 -0.45 7.96
C LYS A 139 -15.18 -1.57 7.13
N PHE A 140 -13.86 -1.73 7.19
CA PHE A 140 -13.18 -2.86 6.55
C PHE A 140 -12.04 -3.42 7.38
N VAL A 141 -11.82 -4.73 7.29
CA VAL A 141 -10.62 -5.41 7.79
C VAL A 141 -9.80 -5.89 6.59
N TRP A 142 -8.49 -5.64 6.62
CA TRP A 142 -7.59 -5.97 5.53
C TRP A 142 -6.73 -7.17 5.88
N PHE A 143 -6.59 -8.10 4.95
CA PHE A 143 -5.80 -9.30 5.09
C PHE A 143 -4.87 -9.52 3.90
N HIS A 144 -3.79 -10.23 4.15
CA HIS A 144 -2.96 -10.86 3.14
C HIS A 144 -3.43 -12.29 2.94
N LEU A 145 -3.46 -12.75 1.69
CA LEU A 145 -3.57 -14.19 1.44
C LEU A 145 -2.29 -14.88 1.90
N CYS A 146 -2.39 -16.10 2.43
CA CYS A 146 -1.21 -16.89 2.76
C CYS A 146 -0.41 -17.30 1.50
N ASP A 147 0.86 -17.65 1.68
CA ASP A 147 1.74 -18.19 0.66
C ASP A 147 1.32 -19.62 0.29
N GLU A 148 1.55 -20.02 -0.96
CA GLU A 148 1.19 -21.36 -1.44
C GLU A 148 2.02 -22.47 -0.78
N ARG A 149 3.25 -22.15 -0.33
CA ARG A 149 4.18 -23.10 0.29
C ARG A 149 4.12 -23.08 1.80
N ASN A 150 3.62 -21.99 2.40
CA ASN A 150 3.51 -21.84 3.84
C ASN A 150 2.24 -21.06 4.19
N GLU A 151 1.24 -21.78 4.69
CA GLU A 151 -0.09 -21.23 5.01
C GLU A 151 -0.08 -20.25 6.20
N ASN A 152 1.04 -20.17 6.93
CA ASN A 152 1.21 -19.25 8.07
C ASN A 152 2.01 -17.99 7.71
N GLU A 153 2.50 -17.88 6.47
CA GLU A 153 3.23 -16.72 5.96
C GLU A 153 2.42 -16.04 4.85
N PRO A 154 2.44 -14.71 4.73
CA PRO A 154 1.70 -14.00 3.71
C PRO A 154 2.37 -14.13 2.34
N TYR A 155 1.56 -14.04 1.28
CA TYR A 155 2.06 -13.85 -0.08
C TYR A 155 2.94 -12.59 -0.16
N PHE A 156 4.22 -12.80 -0.44
CA PHE A 156 5.26 -11.80 -0.24
C PHE A 156 5.01 -10.46 -0.95
N PRO A 157 4.57 -10.39 -2.22
CA PRO A 157 4.27 -9.11 -2.87
C PRO A 157 3.19 -8.29 -2.16
N SER A 158 2.16 -8.95 -1.62
CA SER A 158 1.09 -8.29 -0.87
C SER A 158 1.63 -7.71 0.44
N PHE A 159 2.40 -8.53 1.19
CA PHE A 159 3.04 -8.11 2.43
C PHE A 159 4.01 -6.95 2.22
N LYS A 160 4.92 -7.08 1.25
CA LYS A 160 5.92 -6.06 0.91
C LYS A 160 5.26 -4.73 0.63
N ASN A 161 4.23 -4.69 -0.20
CA ASN A 161 3.60 -3.44 -0.61
C ASN A 161 2.86 -2.74 0.54
N ALA A 162 2.23 -3.50 1.45
CA ALA A 162 1.52 -2.93 2.59
C ALA A 162 2.46 -2.44 3.70
N HIS A 163 3.58 -3.13 3.93
CA HIS A 163 4.45 -2.90 5.08
C HIS A 163 5.80 -2.23 4.74
N LEU A 164 6.05 -1.87 3.47
CA LEU A 164 7.33 -1.28 3.00
C LEU A 164 7.78 -0.05 3.82
N LEU A 165 6.81 0.78 4.22
CA LEU A 165 7.06 2.05 4.90
C LEU A 165 6.91 1.96 6.43
N GLU A 166 6.70 0.75 6.97
CA GLU A 166 6.59 0.56 8.40
C GLU A 166 7.96 0.54 9.07
N ASN A 167 8.04 1.14 10.27
CA ASN A 167 9.28 1.32 11.01
C ASN A 167 9.75 0.05 11.76
N GLY A 168 9.01 -1.05 11.68
CA GLY A 168 9.31 -2.29 12.36
C GLY A 168 8.12 -3.27 12.31
N PRO A 169 8.32 -4.48 12.84
CA PRO A 169 7.26 -5.49 12.93
C PRO A 169 6.07 -5.03 13.74
N ARG A 170 4.90 -5.55 13.38
CA ARG A 170 3.71 -5.46 14.21
C ARG A 170 3.78 -6.41 15.40
N THR A 171 2.99 -6.15 16.44
CA THR A 171 2.96 -6.96 17.67
C THR A 171 2.29 -8.31 17.46
N TYR A 172 1.24 -8.33 16.63
CA TYR A 172 0.39 -9.51 16.44
C TYR A 172 0.27 -9.86 14.96
N LYS A 173 0.35 -11.16 14.68
CA LYS A 173 -0.08 -11.78 13.43
C LYS A 173 -1.34 -12.59 13.72
N VAL A 174 -2.45 -12.19 13.14
CA VAL A 174 -3.74 -12.87 13.25
C VAL A 174 -3.95 -13.69 11.98
N ILE A 175 -4.23 -14.99 12.13
CA ILE A 175 -4.50 -15.89 11.00
C ILE A 175 -5.93 -16.38 11.14
N ILE A 176 -6.70 -16.26 10.05
CA ILE A 176 -8.09 -16.71 10.00
C ILE A 176 -8.31 -17.63 8.79
N PRO A 177 -9.17 -18.65 8.88
CA PRO A 177 -9.56 -19.45 7.72
C PRO A 177 -10.55 -18.67 6.85
N ALA A 178 -10.27 -18.50 5.55
CA ALA A 178 -11.16 -17.77 4.65
C ALA A 178 -12.52 -18.47 4.44
N SER A 179 -12.59 -19.78 4.70
CA SER A 179 -13.81 -20.59 4.57
C SER A 179 -14.94 -20.12 5.49
N GLU A 180 -14.64 -19.37 6.54
CA GLU A 180 -15.63 -18.82 7.48
C GLU A 180 -16.23 -17.49 7.00
N LEU A 181 -15.71 -16.92 5.91
CA LEU A 181 -16.19 -15.64 5.39
C LEU A 181 -17.36 -15.83 4.42
N GLN A 182 -18.30 -14.89 4.48
CA GLN A 182 -19.36 -14.73 3.48
C GLN A 182 -18.81 -14.02 2.25
N ARG A 183 -18.87 -14.69 1.08
CA ARG A 183 -18.29 -14.20 -0.18
C ARG A 183 -18.70 -12.77 -0.52
N GLU A 184 -19.97 -12.43 -0.31
CA GLU A 184 -20.56 -11.12 -0.58
C GLU A 184 -19.86 -9.98 0.17
N ASN A 185 -19.22 -10.28 1.30
CA ASN A 185 -18.47 -9.34 2.12
C ASN A 185 -16.97 -9.35 1.80
N VAL A 186 -16.52 -10.21 0.89
CA VAL A 186 -15.11 -10.35 0.52
C VAL A 186 -14.81 -9.64 -0.80
N TYR A 187 -13.81 -8.80 -0.74
CA TYR A 187 -13.32 -8.00 -1.85
C TYR A 187 -11.82 -8.25 -2.06
N ILE A 188 -11.34 -7.95 -3.26
CA ILE A 188 -9.93 -8.03 -3.62
C ILE A 188 -9.42 -6.68 -4.10
N ARG A 189 -8.23 -6.32 -3.64
CA ARG A 189 -7.48 -5.17 -4.13
C ARG A 189 -6.63 -5.60 -5.33
N PRO A 190 -6.89 -5.12 -6.56
CA PRO A 190 -6.32 -5.77 -7.74
C PRO A 190 -4.79 -5.63 -7.87
N TRP A 191 -4.20 -4.56 -7.35
CA TRP A 191 -2.78 -4.23 -7.55
C TRP A 191 -1.81 -5.00 -6.65
N ASP A 192 -2.24 -5.43 -5.47
CA ASP A 192 -1.41 -6.21 -4.54
C ASP A 192 -2.10 -7.47 -3.99
N LYS A 193 -3.29 -7.78 -4.51
CA LYS A 193 -4.08 -8.96 -4.15
C LYS A 193 -4.46 -9.05 -2.67
N ALA A 194 -4.40 -7.95 -1.93
CA ALA A 194 -4.90 -7.91 -0.56
C ALA A 194 -6.40 -8.26 -0.55
N ILE A 195 -6.82 -9.03 0.45
CA ILE A 195 -8.21 -9.39 0.67
C ILE A 195 -8.80 -8.39 1.64
N VAL A 196 -9.97 -7.85 1.31
CA VAL A 196 -10.64 -6.86 2.12
C VAL A 196 -12.02 -7.39 2.50
N VAL A 197 -12.28 -7.47 3.79
CA VAL A 197 -13.56 -7.93 4.33
C VAL A 197 -14.34 -6.71 4.80
N LYS A 198 -15.58 -6.55 4.32
CA LYS A 198 -16.49 -5.48 4.73
C LYS A 198 -17.07 -5.77 6.11
N GLY A 199 -17.10 -4.75 6.96
CA GLY A 199 -17.56 -4.83 8.34
C GLY A 199 -16.46 -5.15 9.34
N ASN A 200 -16.88 -5.70 10.49
CA ASN A 200 -15.99 -6.33 11.45
C ASN A 200 -15.83 -7.82 11.08
N TYR A 201 -14.78 -8.46 11.58
CA TYR A 201 -14.66 -9.91 11.52
C TYR A 201 -14.83 -10.48 12.92
N GLU A 202 -15.65 -11.53 13.03
CA GLU A 202 -15.84 -12.32 14.24
C GLU A 202 -15.86 -13.79 13.84
N GLY A 203 -14.93 -14.58 14.35
CA GLY A 203 -14.75 -15.95 13.91
C GLY A 203 -13.47 -16.58 14.44
N ARG A 204 -13.15 -17.78 13.96
CA ARG A 204 -11.98 -18.51 14.45
C ARG A 204 -10.69 -17.87 13.98
N ALA A 205 -9.73 -17.76 14.89
CA ALA A 205 -8.42 -17.23 14.56
C ALA A 205 -7.34 -17.81 15.46
N SER A 206 -6.11 -17.84 14.94
CA SER A 206 -4.91 -17.95 15.77
C SER A 206 -4.19 -16.60 15.85
N ILE A 207 -3.63 -16.29 17.02
CA ILE A 207 -2.83 -15.11 17.25
C ILE A 207 -1.39 -15.54 17.55
N GLU A 208 -0.45 -15.08 16.74
CA GLU A 208 0.98 -15.24 16.98
C GLU A 208 1.62 -13.91 17.41
N THR A 209 2.48 -13.98 18.43
CA THR A 209 3.31 -12.85 18.92
C THR A 209 4.79 -12.99 18.55
N SER A 210 5.19 -14.17 18.06
CA SER A 210 6.53 -14.46 17.57
C SER A 210 6.40 -15.01 16.15
N PHE A 211 6.77 -14.21 15.17
CA PHE A 211 6.67 -14.55 13.76
C PHE A 211 7.79 -13.88 12.95
N ASN A 212 8.06 -14.42 11.77
CA ASN A 212 9.05 -13.85 10.87
C ASN A 212 8.49 -12.58 10.24
N TRP A 213 8.99 -11.43 10.69
CA TRP A 213 8.90 -10.24 9.88
C TRP A 213 9.93 -10.38 8.77
N PHE A 214 9.48 -10.55 7.52
CA PHE A 214 10.40 -10.74 6.39
C PHE A 214 11.58 -9.77 6.49
N ASP A 215 12.79 -10.32 6.54
CA ASP A 215 14.02 -9.58 6.82
C ASP A 215 14.51 -8.80 5.58
N ASP A 216 15.05 -7.61 5.83
CA ASP A 216 15.27 -6.52 4.87
C ASP A 216 16.19 -6.88 3.69
N ARG A 217 17.01 -7.93 3.80
CA ARG A 217 17.99 -8.31 2.77
C ARG A 217 17.35 -8.82 1.47
N LYS A 218 16.13 -9.39 1.52
CA LYS A 218 15.38 -9.77 0.31
C LYS A 218 14.68 -8.58 -0.36
N TYR A 219 14.48 -7.48 0.36
CA TYR A 219 13.75 -6.30 -0.15
C TYR A 219 14.56 -5.50 -1.17
N TYR A 220 15.88 -5.36 -0.98
CA TYR A 220 16.76 -4.57 -1.84
C TYR A 220 16.82 -5.07 -3.29
N ARG A 221 16.74 -6.39 -3.51
CA ARG A 221 16.70 -6.96 -4.88
C ARG A 221 15.42 -6.59 -5.64
N HIS A 222 14.40 -6.07 -4.95
CA HIS A 222 13.14 -5.65 -5.53
C HIS A 222 12.88 -4.14 -5.36
N CYS A 223 13.92 -3.34 -5.08
CA CYS A 223 13.83 -1.88 -4.88
C CYS A 223 13.88 -1.06 -6.18
N ILE A 224 13.93 -1.69 -7.36
CA ILE A 224 13.60 -1.00 -8.61
C ILE A 224 12.08 -0.86 -8.64
N VAL A 225 11.60 0.20 -7.99
CA VAL A 225 10.20 0.62 -8.07
C VAL A 225 10.01 1.15 -9.50
N PRO A 226 9.24 0.47 -10.36
CA PRO A 226 9.01 0.96 -11.72
C PRO A 226 8.40 2.36 -11.65
N ILE A 227 8.68 3.25 -12.62
CA ILE A 227 8.08 4.59 -12.69
C ILE A 227 6.54 4.54 -12.55
N ASN A 228 5.90 3.45 -13.00
CA ASN A 228 4.46 3.19 -12.78
C ASN A 228 4.04 3.25 -11.30
N ALA A 229 4.88 2.77 -10.38
CA ALA A 229 4.58 2.81 -8.95
C ALA A 229 4.76 4.22 -8.36
N PHE A 230 5.55 5.10 -8.98
CA PHE A 230 5.69 6.51 -8.55
C PHE A 230 4.37 7.27 -8.66
N PHE A 231 3.74 7.29 -9.84
CA PHE A 231 2.47 7.98 -10.04
C PHE A 231 1.33 7.36 -9.24
N LEU A 232 1.33 6.04 -9.08
CA LEU A 232 0.38 5.35 -8.22
C LEU A 232 0.54 5.76 -6.74
N MET A 233 1.78 5.86 -6.25
CA MET A 233 2.06 6.34 -4.89
C MET A 233 1.60 7.79 -4.68
N PHE A 234 1.77 8.66 -5.68
CA PHE A 234 1.24 10.03 -5.62
C PHE A 234 -0.29 10.03 -5.48
N TYR A 235 -0.98 9.22 -6.29
CA TYR A 235 -2.45 9.09 -6.20
C TYR A 235 -2.92 8.53 -4.86
N VAL A 236 -2.25 7.48 -4.35
CA VAL A 236 -2.50 6.94 -3.00
C VAL A 236 -2.33 8.02 -1.94
N SER A 237 -1.24 8.78 -2.00
CA SER A 237 -0.95 9.86 -1.04
C SER A 237 -2.02 10.95 -1.11
N TYR A 238 -2.42 11.38 -2.30
CA TYR A 238 -3.52 12.32 -2.50
C TYR A 238 -4.84 11.81 -1.89
N ARG A 239 -5.20 10.55 -2.12
CA ARG A 239 -6.40 9.92 -1.55
C ARG A 239 -6.33 9.83 -0.03
N GLN A 240 -5.17 9.51 0.54
CA GLN A 240 -4.95 9.47 1.97
C GLN A 240 -5.05 10.86 2.61
N LEU A 241 -4.48 11.89 2.00
CA LEU A 241 -4.55 13.28 2.47
C LEU A 241 -5.98 13.82 2.46
N THR A 242 -6.69 13.66 1.34
CA THR A 242 -8.09 14.06 1.21
C THR A 242 -9.00 13.27 2.15
N GLY A 243 -8.74 11.96 2.33
CA GLY A 243 -9.41 11.13 3.32
C GLY A 243 -9.17 11.62 4.76
N ALA A 244 -7.94 12.00 5.10
CA ALA A 244 -7.62 12.52 6.43
C ALA A 244 -8.34 13.84 6.74
N ALA A 245 -8.45 14.72 5.75
CA ALA A 245 -9.22 15.96 5.88
C ALA A 245 -10.71 15.66 6.15
N LYS A 246 -11.28 14.67 5.47
CA LYS A 246 -12.67 14.24 5.68
C LYS A 246 -12.87 13.60 7.06
N ASP A 247 -11.96 12.71 7.48
CA ASP A 247 -11.95 12.13 8.83
C ASP A 247 -11.95 13.22 9.90
N LYS A 248 -11.10 14.25 9.75
CA LYS A 248 -11.03 15.39 10.67
C LYS A 248 -12.34 16.17 10.71
N LYS A 249 -12.95 16.45 9.56
CA LYS A 249 -14.24 17.17 9.48
C LYS A 249 -15.34 16.42 10.21
N LEU A 250 -15.45 15.09 10.02
CA LEU A 250 -16.48 14.28 10.69
C LEU A 250 -16.29 14.26 12.21
N LYS A 251 -15.04 14.17 12.69
CA LYS A 251 -14.74 14.26 14.12
C LYS A 251 -15.13 15.60 14.74
N LEU A 252 -14.91 16.70 14.01
CA LEU A 252 -15.30 18.03 14.48
C LEU A 252 -16.82 18.17 14.57
N ASN A 253 -17.56 17.70 13.57
CA ASN A 253 -19.01 17.74 13.59
C ASN A 253 -19.59 16.92 14.75
N ALA A 254 -19.09 15.71 14.97
CA ALA A 254 -19.52 14.84 16.08
C ALA A 254 -19.15 15.35 17.48
N ALA A 255 -18.34 16.40 17.59
CA ALA A 255 -18.00 17.04 18.86
C ALA A 255 -18.85 18.30 19.15
N VAL A 256 -19.61 18.77 18.15
CA VAL A 256 -20.53 19.91 18.26
C VAL A 256 -21.96 19.42 18.55
N ASP A 257 -22.27 18.19 18.15
CA ASP A 257 -23.52 17.46 18.48
C ASP A 257 -23.44 16.81 19.87
#